data_AF-A0A0H1RA72-F1
#
_entry.id   AF-A0A0H1RA72-F1
#
_cell.length_a   1.000
_cell.length_b   1.000
_cell.length_c   1.000
_cell.angle_alpha   90.00
_cell.angle_beta   90.00
_cell.angle_gamma   90.00
#
_symmetry.space_group_name_H-M   'P 1'
#
loop_
_entity.id
_entity.type
_entity.pdbx_description
1 polymer ?
#
loop_
_entity_poly.entity_id
_entity_poly.type
_entity_poly.pdbx_seq_one_letter_code
_entity_poly.pdbx_strand_id
1 'polypeptide(L)'
;MDRQLKGIVAATLAAPYVASLLMALRIVIFEYRSANALFTERFYGDIALLGTIGLFYAGLPTLILSLIAASILNMLKLRSVASSLLFGSVVGSAFGLFLSASSFRDNVHLMLIFAASGAICGWIYWRIAIRRTPPNGHAIEAE
;
A
#
# COMPACT_ATOMS: atom_id res chain seq x y z
N MET A 1 -12.15 -5.44 16.75
CA MET A 1 -12.14 -4.21 15.93
C MET A 1 -10.87 -3.39 16.10
N ASP A 2 -10.36 -3.15 17.32
CA ASP A 2 -9.13 -2.35 17.54
C ASP A 2 -7.93 -2.76 16.66
N ARG A 3 -7.70 -4.07 16.51
CA ARG A 3 -6.62 -4.60 15.64
C ARG A 3 -6.81 -4.27 14.15
N GLN A 4 -8.04 -4.35 13.65
CA GLN A 4 -8.34 -4.04 12.24
C GLN A 4 -8.12 -2.55 11.98
N LEU A 5 -8.55 -1.70 12.92
CA LEU A 5 -8.34 -0.25 12.82
C LEU A 5 -6.83 0.09 12.80
N LYS A 6 -6.04 -0.51 13.71
CA LYS A 6 -4.58 -0.34 13.73
C LYS A 6 -3.92 -0.80 12.42
N GLY A 7 -4.35 -1.95 11.89
CA GLY A 7 -3.85 -2.46 10.61
C GLY A 7 -4.18 -1.53 9.43
N ILE A 8 -5.40 -0.99 9.40
CA ILE A 8 -5.83 -0.05 8.35
C ILE A 8 -5.04 1.24 8.46
N VAL A 9 -4.95 1.84 9.65
CA VAL A 9 -4.18 3.07 9.86
C VAL A 9 -2.72 2.88 9.47
N ALA A 10 -2.08 1.77 9.88
CA ALA A 10 -0.70 1.49 9.52
C ALA A 10 -0.51 1.31 8.00
N ALA A 11 -1.41 0.58 7.34
CA ALA A 11 -1.37 0.39 5.88
C ALA A 11 -1.59 1.70 5.12
N THR A 12 -2.55 2.53 5.56
CA THR A 12 -2.83 3.83 4.96
C THR A 12 -1.67 4.81 5.14
N LEU A 13 -1.06 4.84 6.33
CA LEU A 13 0.12 5.67 6.58
C LEU A 13 1.31 5.23 5.72
N ALA A 14 1.48 3.92 5.48
CA ALA A 14 2.57 3.39 4.66
C ALA A 14 2.36 3.62 3.16
N ALA A 15 1.11 3.61 2.68
CA ALA A 15 0.77 3.68 1.26
C ALA A 15 1.46 4.79 0.45
N PRO A 16 1.48 6.07 0.89
CA PRO A 16 2.12 7.12 0.11
C PRO A 16 3.64 6.99 0.06
N TYR A 17 4.29 6.46 1.12
CA TYR A 17 5.74 6.21 1.12
C TYR A 17 6.12 5.02 0.26
N VAL A 18 5.29 3.97 0.26
CA VAL A 18 5.49 2.82 -0.64
C VAL A 18 5.31 3.26 -2.10
N ALA A 19 4.30 4.08 -2.38
CA ALA A 19 4.08 4.62 -3.71
C ALA A 19 5.24 5.53 -4.15
N SER A 20 5.70 6.45 -3.31
CA SER A 20 6.83 7.33 -3.64
C SER A 20 8.12 6.55 -3.89
N LEU A 21 8.39 5.53 -3.07
CA LEU A 21 9.53 4.63 -3.26
C LEU A 21 9.46 3.90 -4.61
N LEU A 22 8.31 3.34 -4.97
CA LEU A 22 8.13 2.63 -6.24
C LEU A 22 8.25 3.57 -7.46
N MET A 23 7.73 4.79 -7.35
CA MET A 23 7.91 5.83 -8.38
C MET A 23 9.38 6.21 -8.55
N ALA A 24 10.09 6.45 -7.45
CA ALA A 24 11.51 6.79 -7.46
C ALA A 24 12.35 5.64 -8.03
N LEU A 25 12.04 4.40 -7.67
CA LEU A 25 12.72 3.22 -8.19
C LEU A 25 12.58 3.10 -9.72
N ARG A 26 11.38 3.41 -10.26
CA ARG A 26 11.15 3.44 -11.71
C ARG A 26 12.05 4.47 -12.41
N ILE A 27 12.17 5.67 -11.85
CA ILE A 27 13.07 6.71 -12.40
C ILE A 27 14.53 6.22 -12.39
N VAL A 28 14.99 5.63 -11.29
CA VAL A 28 16.37 5.13 -11.18
C VAL A 28 16.66 4.02 -12.19
N ILE A 29 15.77 3.04 -12.32
CA ILE A 29 15.96 1.88 -13.20
C ILE A 29 15.92 2.27 -14.68
N PHE A 30 14.93 3.08 -15.07
CA PHE A 30 14.65 3.32 -16.49
C PHE A 30 15.31 4.60 -17.04
N GLU A 31 15.48 5.65 -16.24
CA GLU A 31 15.98 6.94 -16.73
C GLU A 31 17.48 7.12 -16.46
N TYR A 32 17.92 6.93 -15.21
CA TYR A 32 19.32 7.19 -14.85
C TYR A 32 20.27 6.02 -15.16
N ARG A 33 19.74 4.78 -15.24
CA ARG A 33 20.54 3.53 -15.39
C ARG A 33 21.77 3.46 -14.45
N SER A 34 21.72 4.17 -13.33
CA SER A 34 22.85 4.34 -12.43
C SER A 34 22.36 4.12 -11.01
N ALA A 35 22.81 3.03 -10.40
CA ALA A 35 22.51 2.71 -9.00
C ALA A 35 23.04 3.78 -8.04
N ASN A 36 24.01 4.61 -8.48
CA ASN A 36 24.58 5.69 -7.68
C ASN A 36 23.54 6.77 -7.31
N ALA A 37 22.45 6.90 -8.07
CA ALA A 37 21.36 7.80 -7.72
C ALA A 37 20.68 7.45 -6.37
N LEU A 38 20.63 6.16 -6.00
CA LEU A 38 20.06 5.69 -4.73
C LEU A 38 20.87 6.13 -3.52
N PHE A 39 22.17 6.37 -3.70
CA PHE A 39 23.09 6.73 -2.62
C PHE A 39 23.25 8.24 -2.45
N THR A 40 22.50 9.05 -3.22
CA THR A 40 22.51 10.49 -3.01
C THR A 40 21.70 10.85 -1.77
N GLU A 41 22.25 11.67 -0.87
CA GLU A 41 21.56 12.04 0.37
C GLU A 41 20.19 12.70 0.13
N ARG A 42 20.03 13.38 -1.01
CA ARG A 42 18.77 14.03 -1.39
C ARG A 42 17.67 13.04 -1.77
N PHE A 43 18.00 11.85 -2.26
CA PHE A 43 17.04 10.86 -2.75
C PHE A 43 16.02 10.47 -1.68
N TYR A 44 16.49 10.15 -0.48
CA TYR A 44 15.60 9.78 0.63
C TYR A 44 14.78 10.96 1.14
N GLY A 45 15.35 12.17 1.11
CA GLY A 45 14.65 13.41 1.43
C GLY A 45 13.48 13.66 0.49
N ASP A 46 13.70 13.51 -0.82
CA ASP A 46 12.67 13.70 -1.84
C ASP A 46 11.56 12.65 -1.73
N ILE A 47 11.90 11.38 -1.45
CA ILE A 47 10.91 10.31 -1.22
C ILE A 47 10.06 10.60 0.02
N ALA A 48 10.70 11.03 1.12
CA ALA A 48 10.00 11.35 2.35
C ALA A 48 9.07 12.56 2.17
N LEU A 49 9.53 13.59 1.46
CA LEU A 49 8.73 14.77 1.12
C LEU A 49 7.52 14.38 0.24
N LEU A 50 7.75 13.63 -0.84
CA LEU A 50 6.69 13.19 -1.74
C LEU A 50 5.67 12.30 -1.01
N GLY A 51 6.13 11.38 -0.17
CA GLY A 51 5.28 10.55 0.68
C GLY A 51 4.47 11.38 1.67
N THR A 52 5.05 12.42 2.26
CA THR A 52 4.36 13.32 3.18
C THR A 52 3.28 14.12 2.47
N ILE A 53 3.57 14.71 1.31
CA ILE A 53 2.59 15.42 0.47
C ILE A 53 1.46 14.47 0.07
N GLY A 54 1.81 13.27 -0.40
CA GLY A 54 0.85 12.22 -0.74
C GLY A 54 -0.04 11.86 0.44
N LEU A 55 0.50 11.77 1.65
CA LEU A 55 -0.27 11.49 2.85
C LEU A 55 -1.31 12.57 3.16
N PHE A 56 -0.94 13.85 3.04
CA PHE A 56 -1.88 14.95 3.29
C PHE A 56 -3.01 15.00 2.25
N TYR A 57 -2.70 14.77 0.97
CA TYR A 57 -3.71 14.81 -0.09
C TYR A 57 -4.58 13.54 -0.16
N ALA A 58 -3.96 12.38 -0.01
CA ALA A 58 -4.61 11.09 -0.26
C ALA A 58 -5.00 10.35 1.02
N GLY A 59 -4.55 10.78 2.20
CA GLY A 59 -4.68 10.04 3.45
C GLY A 59 -6.14 9.75 3.81
N LEU A 60 -7.01 10.78 3.79
CA LEU A 60 -8.43 10.60 4.09
C LEU A 60 -9.15 9.71 3.05
N PRO A 61 -9.07 9.99 1.73
CA PRO A 61 -9.68 9.12 0.72
C PRO A 61 -9.21 7.67 0.79
N THR A 62 -7.90 7.45 0.97
CA THR A 62 -7.33 6.09 1.05
C THR A 62 -7.71 5.37 2.33
N LEU A 63 -7.85 6.08 3.46
CA LEU A 63 -8.35 5.52 4.72
C LEU A 63 -9.79 5.02 4.54
N ILE A 64 -10.66 5.84 3.94
CA ILE A 64 -12.08 5.50 3.70
C ILE A 64 -12.18 4.26 2.80
N LEU A 65 -11.46 4.23 1.67
CA LEU A 65 -11.43 3.08 0.77
C LEU A 65 -10.90 1.82 1.46
N SER A 66 -9.87 1.97 2.29
CA SER A 66 -9.28 0.86 3.05
C SER A 66 -10.24 0.32 4.12
N LEU A 67 -11.02 1.18 4.78
CA LEU A 67 -12.07 0.80 5.72
C LEU A 67 -13.19 0.00 5.04
N ILE A 68 -13.63 0.45 3.87
CA ILE A 68 -14.65 -0.25 3.07
C ILE A 68 -14.12 -1.63 2.65
N ALA A 69 -12.91 -1.68 2.08
CA ALA A 69 -12.28 -2.93 1.65
C ALA A 69 -12.10 -3.92 2.82
N ALA A 70 -11.64 -3.44 3.97
CA ALA A 70 -11.48 -4.26 5.17
C ALA A 70 -12.83 -4.77 5.71
N SER A 71 -13.88 -3.95 5.64
CA SER A 71 -15.23 -4.34 6.03
C SER A 71 -15.77 -5.45 5.13
N ILE A 72 -15.60 -5.31 3.81
CA ILE A 72 -15.99 -6.34 2.83
C ILE A 72 -15.23 -7.65 3.07
N LEU A 73 -13.90 -7.58 3.23
CA LEU A 73 -13.07 -8.76 3.55
C LEU A 73 -13.56 -9.47 4.83
N ASN A 74 -13.94 -8.70 5.85
CA ASN A 74 -14.44 -9.24 7.11
C ASN A 74 -15.84 -9.88 6.95
N MET A 75 -16.75 -9.25 6.19
CA MET A 75 -18.08 -9.80 5.90
C MET A 75 -18.00 -11.11 5.11
N LEU A 76 -17.11 -11.18 4.12
CA LEU A 76 -16.88 -12.38 3.31
C LEU A 76 -16.03 -13.44 4.03
N LYS A 77 -15.57 -13.16 5.27
CA LYS A 77 -14.68 -14.02 6.07
C LYS A 77 -13.41 -14.42 5.31
N LEU A 78 -12.96 -13.59 4.37
CA LEU A 78 -11.77 -13.83 3.56
C LEU A 78 -10.53 -13.43 4.35
N ARG A 79 -9.88 -14.42 4.98
CA ARG A 79 -8.69 -14.22 5.84
C ARG A 79 -7.37 -14.62 5.15
N SER A 80 -7.42 -14.94 3.87
CA SER A 80 -6.23 -15.36 3.13
C SER A 80 -5.32 -14.17 2.79
N VAL A 81 -4.02 -14.46 2.63
CA VAL A 81 -3.02 -13.48 2.15
C VAL A 81 -3.45 -12.97 0.77
N ALA A 82 -3.82 -13.90 -0.13
CA ALA A 82 -4.18 -13.60 -1.51
C ALA A 82 -5.36 -12.63 -1.58
N SER A 83 -6.41 -12.84 -0.77
CA SER A 83 -7.56 -11.92 -0.71
C SER A 83 -7.13 -10.53 -0.24
N SER A 84 -6.25 -10.42 0.75
CA SER A 84 -5.79 -9.13 1.26
C SER A 84 -4.92 -8.38 0.23
N LEU A 85 -4.05 -9.09 -0.47
CA LEU A 85 -3.27 -8.57 -1.60
C LEU A 85 -4.16 -8.06 -2.72
N LEU A 86 -5.16 -8.86 -3.13
CA LEU A 86 -6.08 -8.52 -4.22
C LEU A 86 -6.90 -7.28 -3.89
N PHE A 87 -7.51 -7.22 -2.71
CA PHE A 87 -8.27 -6.05 -2.27
C PHE A 87 -7.39 -4.80 -2.15
N GLY A 88 -6.18 -4.95 -1.62
CA GLY A 88 -5.20 -3.87 -1.58
C GLY A 88 -4.85 -3.37 -2.99
N SER A 89 -4.61 -4.28 -3.93
CA SER A 89 -4.34 -3.93 -5.33
C SER A 89 -5.52 -3.24 -5.99
N VAL A 90 -6.76 -3.65 -5.73
CA VAL A 90 -7.97 -3.00 -6.26
C VAL A 90 -8.09 -1.57 -5.74
N VAL A 91 -7.88 -1.36 -4.43
CA VAL A 91 -7.89 -0.01 -3.82
C VAL A 91 -6.79 0.86 -4.44
N GLY A 92 -5.57 0.32 -4.57
CA GLY A 92 -4.46 1.00 -5.21
C GLY A 92 -4.76 1.38 -6.66
N SER A 93 -5.23 0.44 -7.47
CA SER A 93 -5.61 0.69 -8.86
C SER A 93 -6.73 1.71 -8.99
N ALA A 94 -7.75 1.66 -8.12
CA ALA A 94 -8.84 2.64 -8.12
C ALA A 94 -8.32 4.05 -7.81
N PHE A 95 -7.39 4.18 -6.86
CA PHE A 95 -6.75 5.44 -6.55
C PHE A 95 -5.85 5.94 -7.70
N GLY A 96 -5.07 5.05 -8.32
CA GLY A 96 -4.26 5.36 -9.50
C GLY A 96 -5.11 5.80 -10.70
N LEU A 97 -6.26 5.15 -10.92
CA LEU A 97 -7.23 5.52 -11.94
C LEU A 97 -7.78 6.92 -11.69
N PHE A 98 -8.15 7.22 -10.44
CA PHE A 98 -8.66 8.54 -10.05
C PHE A 98 -7.64 9.65 -10.35
N LEU A 99 -6.37 9.45 -9.98
CA LEU A 99 -5.30 10.42 -10.28
C LEU A 99 -4.98 10.53 -11.78
N SER A 100 -5.16 9.43 -12.53
CA SER A 100 -4.82 9.35 -13.95
C SER A 100 -6.02 9.62 -14.87
N ALA A 101 -7.16 10.02 -14.33
CA ALA A 101 -8.42 10.11 -15.08
C ALA A 101 -8.33 11.09 -16.27
N SER A 102 -7.53 12.15 -16.16
CA SER A 102 -7.32 13.13 -17.24
C SER A 102 -6.45 12.63 -18.39
N SER A 103 -5.58 11.63 -18.15
CA SER A 103 -4.56 11.18 -19.11
C SER A 103 -4.28 9.68 -18.94
N PHE A 104 -5.31 8.86 -19.10
CA PHE A 104 -5.26 7.43 -18.79
C PHE A 104 -4.17 6.68 -19.58
N ARG A 105 -4.04 6.93 -20.89
CA ARG A 105 -3.09 6.22 -21.77
C ARG A 105 -1.63 6.48 -21.39
N ASP A 106 -1.31 7.70 -21.03
CA ASP A 106 0.07 8.09 -20.72
C ASP A 106 0.48 7.61 -19.32
N ASN A 107 -0.49 7.41 -18.43
CA ASN A 107 -0.28 7.10 -17.01
C ASN A 107 -0.51 5.63 -16.62
N VAL A 108 -0.58 4.72 -17.59
CA VAL A 108 -0.75 3.26 -17.32
C VAL A 108 0.33 2.73 -16.36
N HIS A 109 1.55 3.25 -16.46
CA HIS A 109 2.65 2.89 -15.57
C HIS A 109 2.41 3.32 -14.11
N LEU A 110 1.78 4.48 -13.89
CA LEU A 110 1.39 4.92 -12.54
C LEU A 110 0.33 4.00 -11.95
N MET A 111 -0.64 3.55 -12.76
CA MET A 111 -1.64 2.57 -12.30
C MET A 111 -1.00 1.27 -11.81
N LEU A 112 0.00 0.75 -12.52
CA LEU A 112 0.74 -0.45 -12.09
C LEU A 112 1.50 -0.20 -10.78
N ILE A 113 2.10 0.98 -10.62
CA ILE A 113 2.79 1.36 -9.37
C ILE A 113 1.80 1.45 -8.20
N PHE A 114 0.64 2.08 -8.39
CA PHE A 114 -0.38 2.17 -7.36
C PHE A 114 -1.00 0.81 -7.05
N ALA A 115 -1.19 -0.06 -8.04
CA ALA A 115 -1.63 -1.43 -7.84
C ALA A 115 -0.63 -2.22 -6.96
N ALA A 116 0.66 -2.14 -7.28
CA ALA A 116 1.73 -2.79 -6.52
C ALA A 116 1.83 -2.23 -5.09
N SER A 117 1.77 -0.89 -4.94
CA SER A 117 1.74 -0.25 -3.62
C SER A 117 0.54 -0.71 -2.80
N GLY A 118 -0.65 -0.74 -3.42
CA GLY A 118 -1.88 -1.23 -2.80
C GLY A 118 -1.77 -2.68 -2.35
N ALA A 119 -1.17 -3.56 -3.17
CA ALA A 119 -0.91 -4.95 -2.81
C ALA A 119 0.01 -5.05 -1.58
N ILE A 120 1.12 -4.30 -1.55
CA ILE A 120 2.03 -4.24 -0.40
C ILE A 120 1.28 -3.78 0.86
N CYS A 121 0.44 -2.76 0.75
CA CYS A 121 -0.38 -2.27 1.86
C CYS A 121 -1.40 -3.32 2.33
N GLY A 122 -2.03 -4.05 1.42
CA GLY A 122 -2.90 -5.19 1.73
C GLY A 122 -2.17 -6.31 2.47
N TRP A 123 -0.90 -6.56 2.14
CA TRP A 123 -0.05 -7.49 2.88
C TRP A 123 0.30 -6.98 4.28
N ILE A 124 0.64 -5.70 4.44
CA ILE A 124 0.86 -5.07 5.75
C ILE A 124 -0.39 -5.20 6.63
N TYR A 125 -1.56 -4.87 6.07
CA TYR A 125 -2.84 -5.05 6.74
C TYR A 125 -3.05 -6.50 7.19
N TRP A 126 -2.84 -7.48 6.31
CA TRP A 126 -2.98 -8.90 6.65
C TRP A 126 -2.03 -9.32 7.79
N ARG A 127 -0.78 -8.86 7.77
CA ARG A 127 0.20 -9.15 8.82
C ARG A 127 -0.23 -8.63 10.19
N ILE A 128 -0.82 -7.43 10.24
CA ILE A 128 -1.19 -6.76 11.50
C ILE A 128 -2.57 -7.23 11.99
N ALA A 129 -3.56 -7.24 11.09
CA ALA A 129 -4.95 -7.46 11.45
C ALA A 129 -5.36 -8.95 11.45
N ILE A 130 -4.72 -9.80 10.65
CA ILE A 130 -5.16 -11.18 10.39
C ILE A 130 -4.18 -12.25 10.91
N ARG A 131 -2.86 -12.12 10.68
CA ARG A 131 -1.89 -13.22 10.87
C ARG A 131 -1.56 -13.59 12.33
N ARG A 132 -1.91 -12.79 13.36
CA ARG A 132 -1.53 -13.17 14.75
C ARG A 132 -2.54 -14.09 15.41
N THR A 133 -2.00 -15.15 16.04
CA THR A 133 -2.67 -16.08 16.95
C THR A 133 -3.57 -15.34 17.95
N PRO A 134 -4.70 -15.95 18.36
CA PRO A 134 -5.60 -15.35 19.34
C PRO A 134 -4.82 -15.04 20.63
N PRO A 135 -5.23 -14.00 21.40
CA PRO A 135 -4.52 -13.59 22.61
C PRO A 135 -4.38 -14.70 23.68
N ASN A 136 -5.15 -15.79 23.56
CA ASN A 136 -5.08 -16.99 24.43
C ASN A 136 -4.61 -18.25 23.67
N GLY A 137 -4.10 -18.13 22.45
CA GLY A 137 -3.55 -19.25 21.71
C GLY A 137 -2.13 -19.52 22.19
N HIS A 138 -1.98 -20.42 23.17
CA HIS A 138 -0.73 -21.15 23.32
C HIS A 138 -0.32 -21.67 21.95
N ALA A 139 0.98 -21.59 21.65
CA ALA A 139 1.56 -22.21 20.49
C ALA A 139 1.25 -23.71 20.57
N ILE A 140 0.17 -24.15 19.93
CA ILE A 140 -0.04 -25.57 19.67
C ILE A 140 0.99 -25.90 18.60
N GLU A 141 1.83 -26.85 18.98
CA GLU A 141 2.99 -27.36 18.28
C GLU A 141 2.67 -27.67 16.81
N ALA A 142 3.61 -27.32 15.95
CA ALA A 142 3.57 -27.66 14.55
C ALA A 142 3.88 -29.15 14.38
N GLU A 143 2.96 -29.88 13.75
CA GLU A 143 3.28 -31.03 12.88
C GLU A 143 2.88 -30.67 11.45
#